data_AF-A0AAW5SR55-F1
#
_entry.id   AF-A0AAW5SR55-F1
#
_cell.length_a   1.000
_cell.length_b   1.000
_cell.length_c   1.000
_cell.angle_alpha   90.00
_cell.angle_beta   90.00
_cell.angle_gamma   90.00
#
_symmetry.space_group_name_H-M   'P 1'
#
loop_
_entity.id
_entity.type
_entity.pdbx_description
1 polymer ?
#
loop_
_entity_poly.entity_id
_entity_poly.type
_entity_poly.pdbx_seq_one_letter_code
_entity_poly.pdbx_strand_id
1 'polypeptide(L)'
;MVTEARAPRRRSERSRTAIISATKELLLQRGFDGLSIEAVAARAGVGKQTIYRWWPSRRALVADVLLEDADKILRPVGQTDDLVADLSRWSASLAATLTGERGNAMLRILTVAGMEHEDVKARMQAGFSAPLHEGVRARLSADGIDDATSQAAADAIVGGIVYAILTEGRSFRRSRAEAITRTVIAGASR
;
A
#
# COMPACT_ATOMS: atom_id res chain seq x y z
N MET A 1 42.10 -24.95 -2.18
CA MET A 1 41.28 -23.98 -1.43
C MET A 1 40.95 -22.82 -2.36
N VAL A 2 39.74 -22.77 -2.89
CA VAL A 2 39.29 -21.74 -3.84
C VAL A 2 38.65 -20.61 -3.03
N THR A 3 39.25 -19.42 -3.12
CA THR A 3 38.78 -18.21 -2.44
C THR A 3 37.48 -17.71 -3.06
N GLU A 4 36.57 -17.39 -2.16
CA GLU A 4 35.13 -17.23 -2.34
C GLU A 4 34.75 -15.92 -3.08
N ALA A 5 34.33 -16.02 -4.34
CA ALA A 5 33.77 -14.90 -5.13
C ALA A 5 32.33 -14.50 -4.72
N ARG A 6 31.98 -14.64 -3.42
CA ARG A 6 30.61 -14.43 -2.88
C ARG A 6 30.41 -13.08 -2.16
N ALA A 7 31.47 -12.31 -1.98
CA ALA A 7 31.51 -11.11 -1.13
C ALA A 7 30.81 -9.84 -1.70
N PRO A 8 30.87 -9.51 -3.02
CA PRO A 8 30.33 -8.24 -3.53
C PRO A 8 28.79 -8.18 -3.51
N ARG A 9 28.12 -9.25 -3.95
CA ARG A 9 26.64 -9.31 -3.98
C ARG A 9 26.04 -9.32 -2.57
N ARG A 10 26.60 -10.09 -1.62
CA ARG A 10 26.11 -10.10 -0.22
C ARG A 10 26.23 -8.73 0.45
N ARG A 11 27.33 -8.00 0.23
CA ARG A 11 27.52 -6.66 0.77
C ARG A 11 26.54 -5.66 0.16
N SER A 12 26.28 -5.78 -1.15
CA SER A 12 25.31 -4.95 -1.86
C SER A 12 23.88 -5.12 -1.34
N GLU A 13 23.43 -6.37 -1.15
CA GLU A 13 22.11 -6.66 -0.57
C GLU A 13 21.98 -6.18 0.87
N ARG A 14 23.01 -6.36 1.70
CA ARG A 14 23.00 -5.84 3.08
C ARG A 14 22.85 -4.33 3.13
N SER A 15 23.52 -3.59 2.24
CA SER A 15 23.33 -2.14 2.12
C SER A 15 21.92 -1.79 1.67
N ARG A 16 21.35 -2.52 0.70
CA ARG A 16 19.99 -2.29 0.22
C ARG A 16 18.97 -2.45 1.35
N THR A 17 19.03 -3.55 2.10
CA THR A 17 18.15 -3.79 3.25
C THR A 17 18.31 -2.72 4.34
N ALA A 18 19.55 -2.31 4.64
CA ALA A 18 19.80 -1.25 5.62
C ALA A 18 19.17 0.10 5.21
N ILE A 19 19.28 0.46 3.93
CA ILE A 19 18.68 1.69 3.37
C ILE A 19 17.16 1.64 3.47
N ILE A 20 16.55 0.51 3.09
CA ILE A 20 15.09 0.32 3.17
C ILE A 20 14.61 0.43 4.62
N SER A 21 15.26 -0.26 5.56
CA SER A 21 14.92 -0.21 6.98
C SER A 21 15.02 1.22 7.54
N ALA A 22 16.15 1.90 7.30
CA ALA A 22 16.37 3.27 7.75
C ALA A 22 15.29 4.22 7.19
N THR A 23 14.91 4.02 5.93
CA THR A 23 13.87 4.82 5.28
C THR A 23 12.51 4.59 5.94
N LYS A 24 12.12 3.33 6.21
CA LYS A 24 10.87 3.01 6.91
C LYS A 24 10.78 3.70 8.26
N GLU A 25 11.85 3.63 9.04
CA GLU A 25 11.86 4.22 10.38
C GLU A 25 11.79 5.75 10.32
N LEU A 26 12.54 6.38 9.41
CA LEU A 26 12.50 7.84 9.25
C LEU A 26 11.15 8.34 8.73
N LEU A 27 10.51 7.61 7.81
CA LEU A 27 9.17 7.92 7.33
C LEU A 27 8.14 7.89 8.47
N LEU A 28 8.24 6.90 9.37
CA LEU A 28 7.35 6.82 10.54
C LEU A 28 7.61 7.94 11.55
N GLN A 29 8.87 8.31 11.76
CA GLN A 29 9.26 9.33 12.76
C GLN A 29 9.03 10.77 12.28
N ARG A 30 9.25 11.04 10.99
CA ARG A 30 9.36 12.40 10.45
C ARG A 30 8.41 12.69 9.29
N GLY A 31 7.67 11.68 8.82
CA GLY A 31 6.86 11.79 7.61
C GLY A 31 7.69 11.93 6.34
N PHE A 32 7.00 12.18 5.22
CA PHE A 32 7.63 12.32 3.90
C PHE A 32 8.49 13.59 3.80
N ASP A 33 7.97 14.73 4.28
CA ASP A 33 8.65 16.03 4.15
C ASP A 33 9.93 16.11 4.98
N GLY A 34 9.94 15.45 6.14
CA GLY A 34 11.10 15.37 7.02
C GLY A 34 12.14 14.31 6.62
N LEU A 35 11.93 13.56 5.54
CA LEU A 35 12.88 12.56 5.05
C LEU A 35 13.93 13.22 4.14
N SER A 36 15.23 12.99 4.40
CA SER A 36 16.31 13.40 3.48
C SER A 36 17.23 12.22 3.15
N ILE A 37 17.87 12.24 1.97
CA ILE A 37 18.83 11.20 1.58
C ILE A 37 20.04 11.20 2.52
N GLU A 38 20.43 12.36 3.03
CA GLU A 38 21.44 12.56 4.07
C GLU A 38 21.09 11.78 5.33
N ALA A 39 19.86 11.95 5.84
CA ALA A 39 19.41 11.29 7.05
C ALA A 39 19.34 9.77 6.86
N VAL A 40 18.84 9.31 5.70
CA VAL A 40 18.80 7.88 5.35
C VAL A 40 20.21 7.30 5.29
N ALA A 41 21.14 7.98 4.60
CA ALA A 41 22.54 7.57 4.48
C ALA A 41 23.21 7.42 5.85
N ALA A 42 23.07 8.45 6.70
CA ALA A 42 23.61 8.45 8.06
C ALA A 42 23.03 7.31 8.90
N ARG A 43 21.70 7.12 8.86
CA ARG A 43 20.98 6.08 9.61
C ARG A 43 21.32 4.67 9.14
N ALA A 44 21.48 4.47 7.83
CA ALA A 44 21.83 3.18 7.24
C ALA A 44 23.33 2.86 7.28
N GLY A 45 24.18 3.82 7.67
CA GLY A 45 25.63 3.65 7.68
C GLY A 45 26.24 3.49 6.29
N VAL A 46 25.68 4.16 5.28
CA VAL A 46 26.13 4.09 3.88
C VAL A 46 26.38 5.48 3.30
N GLY A 47 27.17 5.57 2.23
CA GLY A 47 27.32 6.83 1.48
C GLY A 47 26.12 7.10 0.55
N LYS A 48 25.83 8.38 0.27
CA LYS A 48 24.72 8.79 -0.63
C LYS A 48 24.80 8.13 -2.01
N GLN A 49 26.00 7.98 -2.57
CA GLN A 49 26.22 7.30 -3.86
C GLN A 49 25.78 5.83 -3.83
N THR A 50 25.84 5.17 -2.67
CA THR A 50 25.30 3.81 -2.52
C THR A 50 23.79 3.81 -2.67
N ILE A 51 23.09 4.83 -2.15
CA ILE A 51 21.63 4.97 -2.31
C ILE A 51 21.30 5.27 -3.78
N TYR A 52 21.95 6.27 -4.38
CA TYR A 52 21.69 6.67 -5.77
C TYR A 52 21.98 5.59 -6.80
N ARG A 53 22.85 4.62 -6.49
CA ARG A 53 23.08 3.43 -7.33
C ARG A 53 21.83 2.58 -7.50
N TRP A 54 20.96 2.54 -6.50
CA TRP A 54 19.73 1.74 -6.50
C TRP A 54 18.49 2.57 -6.83
N TRP A 55 18.43 3.80 -6.31
CA TRP A 55 17.27 4.66 -6.44
C TRP A 55 17.68 6.02 -6.99
N PRO A 56 17.22 6.39 -8.21
CA PRO A 56 17.63 7.65 -8.83
C PRO A 56 17.11 8.88 -8.07
N SER A 57 16.13 8.72 -7.17
CA SER A 57 15.56 9.80 -6.38
C SER A 57 15.09 9.33 -5.01
N ARG A 58 14.92 10.29 -4.08
CA ARG A 58 14.28 10.06 -2.77
C ARG A 58 12.90 9.42 -2.93
N ARG A 59 12.14 9.84 -3.95
CA ARG A 59 10.78 9.33 -4.20
C ARG A 59 10.80 7.90 -4.71
N ALA A 60 11.72 7.55 -5.60
CA ALA A 60 11.91 6.18 -6.06
C ALA A 60 12.25 5.22 -4.90
N LEU A 61 13.08 5.67 -3.96
CA LEU A 61 13.36 4.94 -2.72
C LEU A 61 12.10 4.77 -1.86
N VAL A 62 11.33 5.84 -1.64
CA VAL A 62 10.09 5.77 -0.87
C VAL A 62 9.07 4.83 -1.53
N ALA A 63 8.93 4.88 -2.86
CA ALA A 63 8.07 3.98 -3.63
C ALA A 63 8.42 2.51 -3.39
N ASP A 64 9.69 2.13 -3.55
CA ASP A 64 10.18 0.77 -3.28
C ASP A 64 9.89 0.33 -1.84
N VAL A 65 10.16 1.23 -0.88
CA VAL A 65 9.96 0.96 0.55
C VAL A 65 8.50 0.68 0.87
N LEU A 66 7.58 1.45 0.27
CA LEU A 66 6.14 1.27 0.47
C LEU A 66 5.67 -0.04 -0.18
N LEU A 67 6.11 -0.33 -1.41
CA LEU A 67 5.75 -1.56 -2.12
C LEU A 67 6.21 -2.83 -1.39
N GLU A 68 7.33 -2.79 -0.68
CA GLU A 68 7.77 -3.94 0.14
C GLU A 68 6.83 -4.25 1.32
N ASP A 69 5.97 -3.30 1.70
CA ASP A 69 4.93 -3.50 2.71
C ASP A 69 3.54 -3.72 2.08
N ALA A 70 3.42 -3.85 0.76
CA ALA A 70 2.15 -4.04 0.08
C ALA A 70 1.39 -5.27 0.60
N ASP A 71 2.08 -6.39 0.80
CA ASP A 71 1.50 -7.64 1.31
C ASP A 71 0.87 -7.49 2.71
N LYS A 72 1.29 -6.49 3.49
CA LYS A 72 0.69 -6.23 4.82
C LYS A 72 -0.64 -5.50 4.72
N ILE A 73 -0.86 -4.78 3.62
CA ILE A 73 -2.07 -4.00 3.34
C ILE A 73 -3.04 -4.84 2.49
N LEU A 74 -2.50 -5.52 1.47
CA LEU A 74 -3.25 -6.32 0.51
C LEU A 74 -3.61 -7.69 1.10
N ARG A 75 -4.69 -7.71 1.90
CA ARG A 75 -5.28 -9.00 2.31
C ARG A 75 -6.22 -9.52 1.22
N PRO A 76 -6.18 -10.82 0.91
CA PRO A 76 -7.10 -11.42 -0.05
C PRO A 76 -8.55 -11.33 0.47
N VAL A 77 -9.50 -11.23 -0.46
CA VAL A 77 -10.93 -11.32 -0.17
C VAL A 77 -11.29 -12.78 0.09
N GLY A 78 -12.13 -13.03 1.09
CA GLY A 78 -12.67 -14.37 1.36
C GLY A 78 -13.50 -14.91 0.18
N GLN A 79 -13.59 -16.22 0.05
CA GLN A 79 -14.29 -16.92 -1.04
C GLN A 79 -15.28 -17.94 -0.46
N THR A 80 -16.07 -17.49 0.50
CA THR A 80 -17.17 -18.28 1.10
C THR A 80 -18.45 -18.10 0.29
N ASP A 81 -19.49 -18.87 0.61
CA ASP A 81 -20.81 -18.75 -0.04
C ASP A 81 -21.58 -17.47 0.35
N ASP A 82 -21.02 -16.63 1.22
CA ASP A 82 -21.62 -15.37 1.67
C ASP A 82 -20.78 -14.16 1.19
N LEU A 83 -21.15 -13.63 0.02
CA LEU A 83 -20.54 -12.46 -0.60
C LEU A 83 -20.49 -11.25 0.34
N VAL A 84 -21.61 -10.97 1.00
CA VAL A 84 -21.77 -9.80 1.87
C VAL A 84 -20.83 -9.92 3.05
N ALA A 85 -20.74 -11.10 3.67
CA ALA A 85 -19.85 -11.34 4.79
C ALA A 85 -18.37 -11.29 4.37
N ASP A 86 -18.01 -11.83 3.19
CA ASP A 86 -16.64 -11.78 2.68
C ASP A 86 -16.15 -10.35 2.47
N LEU A 87 -16.92 -9.54 1.73
CA LEU A 87 -16.55 -8.16 1.45
C LEU A 87 -16.65 -7.27 2.70
N SER A 88 -17.57 -7.56 3.62
CA SER A 88 -17.65 -6.85 4.92
C SER A 88 -16.41 -7.13 5.79
N ARG A 89 -15.98 -8.40 5.90
CA ARG A 89 -14.76 -8.75 6.63
C ARG A 89 -13.52 -8.12 6.00
N TRP A 90 -13.44 -8.17 4.67
CA TRP A 90 -12.34 -7.59 3.92
C TRP A 90 -12.25 -6.07 4.12
N SER A 91 -13.37 -5.34 3.95
CA SER A 91 -13.43 -3.88 4.12
C SER A 91 -13.12 -3.46 5.56
N ALA A 92 -13.62 -4.19 6.56
CA ALA A 92 -13.28 -3.97 7.96
C ALA A 92 -11.77 -4.16 8.23
N SER A 93 -11.15 -5.17 7.63
CA SER A 93 -9.71 -5.42 7.73
C SER A 93 -8.87 -4.35 7.03
N LEU A 94 -9.32 -3.88 5.86
CA LEU A 94 -8.68 -2.79 5.14
C LEU A 94 -8.73 -1.51 5.99
N ALA A 95 -9.90 -1.16 6.51
CA ALA A 95 -10.08 -0.02 7.40
C ALA A 95 -9.21 -0.11 8.66
N ALA A 96 -9.15 -1.29 9.30
CA ALA A 96 -8.29 -1.54 10.45
C ALA A 96 -6.81 -1.27 10.14
N THR A 97 -6.34 -1.72 8.98
CA THR A 97 -4.95 -1.56 8.56
C THR A 97 -4.64 -0.09 8.28
N LEU A 98 -5.51 0.59 7.53
CA LEU A 98 -5.32 1.99 7.09
C LEU A 98 -5.57 3.03 8.19
N THR A 99 -6.23 2.66 9.28
CA THR A 99 -6.38 3.51 10.49
C THR A 99 -5.35 3.22 11.57
N GLY A 100 -4.56 2.15 11.42
CA GLY A 100 -3.35 1.92 12.21
C GLY A 100 -2.32 3.02 11.95
N GLU A 101 -1.47 3.31 12.92
CA GLU A 101 -0.47 4.39 12.85
C GLU A 101 0.38 4.30 11.58
N ARG A 102 0.96 3.12 11.31
CA ARG A 102 1.78 2.85 10.13
C ARG A 102 0.97 2.93 8.83
N GLY A 103 -0.18 2.25 8.76
CA GLY A 103 -0.97 2.20 7.53
C GLY A 103 -1.52 3.57 7.14
N ASN A 104 -1.94 4.37 8.12
CA ASN A 104 -2.41 5.73 7.87
C ASN A 104 -1.28 6.65 7.40
N ALA A 105 -0.11 6.59 8.05
CA ALA A 105 1.06 7.34 7.62
C ALA A 105 1.46 6.97 6.18
N MET A 106 1.52 5.67 5.87
CA MET A 106 1.80 5.17 4.52
C MET A 106 0.79 5.68 3.50
N LEU A 107 -0.51 5.61 3.80
CA LEU A 107 -1.56 6.08 2.90
C LEU A 107 -1.37 7.56 2.53
N ARG A 108 -1.11 8.43 3.50
CA ARG A 108 -0.86 9.85 3.22
C ARG A 108 0.39 10.06 2.37
N ILE A 109 1.47 9.32 2.67
CA ILE A 109 2.72 9.39 1.91
C ILE A 109 2.47 8.96 0.46
N LEU A 110 1.71 7.88 0.24
CA LEU A 110 1.33 7.40 -1.08
C LEU A 110 0.55 8.46 -1.88
N THR A 111 -0.44 9.10 -1.25
CA THR A 111 -1.24 10.15 -1.88
C THR A 111 -0.38 11.33 -2.30
N VAL A 112 0.46 11.85 -1.40
CA VAL A 112 1.35 12.99 -1.72
C VAL A 112 2.35 12.62 -2.81
N ALA A 113 3.02 11.47 -2.67
CA ALA A 113 4.04 11.05 -3.63
C ALA A 113 3.47 10.75 -5.02
N GLY A 114 2.24 10.24 -5.11
CA GLY A 114 1.56 9.95 -6.38
C GLY A 114 0.98 11.18 -7.08
N MET A 115 0.70 12.27 -6.38
CA MET A 115 0.19 13.52 -7.00
C MET A 115 1.28 14.28 -7.75
N GLU A 116 2.54 14.13 -7.35
CA GLU A 116 3.65 14.93 -7.90
C GLU A 116 4.37 14.27 -9.07
N HIS A 117 4.35 12.93 -9.20
CA HIS A 117 5.17 12.19 -10.19
C HIS A 117 4.43 11.00 -10.80
N GLU A 118 4.38 10.96 -12.13
CA GLU A 118 3.64 9.94 -12.87
C GLU A 118 4.25 8.53 -12.72
N ASP A 119 5.57 8.41 -12.60
CA ASP A 119 6.25 7.12 -12.41
C ASP A 119 5.93 6.51 -11.05
N VAL A 120 5.94 7.31 -9.98
CA VAL A 120 5.55 6.88 -8.64
C VAL A 120 4.07 6.51 -8.63
N LYS A 121 3.22 7.34 -9.23
CA LYS A 121 1.78 7.06 -9.37
C LYS A 121 1.52 5.72 -10.06
N ALA A 122 2.13 5.47 -11.21
CA ALA A 122 1.96 4.22 -11.95
C ALA A 122 2.38 3.00 -11.11
N ARG A 123 3.51 3.11 -10.39
CA ARG A 123 3.99 2.04 -9.50
C ARG A 123 3.05 1.81 -8.32
N MET A 124 2.51 2.87 -7.71
CA MET A 124 1.56 2.74 -6.60
C MET A 124 0.19 2.22 -7.07
N GLN A 125 -0.24 2.60 -8.27
CA GLN A 125 -1.44 2.04 -8.89
C GLN A 125 -1.28 0.53 -9.08
N ALA A 126 -0.19 0.09 -9.69
CA ALA A 126 0.07 -1.34 -9.92
C ALA A 126 0.25 -2.14 -8.62
N GLY A 127 0.91 -1.57 -7.61
CA GLY A 127 1.24 -2.28 -6.38
C GLY A 127 0.21 -2.19 -5.25
N PHE A 128 -0.76 -1.27 -5.32
CA PHE A 128 -1.77 -1.08 -4.27
C PHE A 128 -3.18 -0.96 -4.84
N SER A 129 -3.42 0.04 -5.70
CA SER A 129 -4.77 0.36 -6.15
C SER A 129 -5.36 -0.79 -6.95
N ALA A 130 -4.66 -1.27 -7.98
CA ALA A 130 -5.17 -2.32 -8.87
C ALA A 130 -5.45 -3.63 -8.11
N PRO A 131 -4.53 -4.16 -7.26
CA PRO A 131 -4.82 -5.37 -6.48
C PRO A 131 -6.02 -5.24 -5.52
N LEU A 132 -6.21 -4.07 -4.90
CA LEU A 132 -7.38 -3.84 -4.01
C LEU A 132 -8.69 -3.89 -4.78
N HIS A 133 -8.77 -3.22 -5.93
CA HIS A 133 -9.98 -3.20 -6.76
C HIS A 133 -10.21 -4.57 -7.39
N GLU A 134 -9.17 -5.22 -7.89
CA GLU A 134 -9.27 -6.54 -8.52
C GLU A 134 -9.76 -7.61 -7.55
N GLY A 135 -9.32 -7.61 -6.30
CA GLY A 135 -9.80 -8.56 -5.30
C GLY A 135 -11.31 -8.44 -5.07
N VAL A 136 -11.84 -7.21 -5.01
CA VAL A 136 -13.28 -6.96 -4.84
C VAL A 136 -14.05 -7.32 -6.11
N ARG A 137 -13.55 -6.89 -7.28
CA ARG A 137 -14.15 -7.18 -8.59
C ARG A 137 -14.25 -8.68 -8.82
N ALA A 138 -13.15 -9.41 -8.63
CA ALA A 138 -13.12 -10.86 -8.79
C ALA A 138 -14.11 -11.59 -7.86
N ARG A 139 -14.26 -11.14 -6.60
CA ARG A 139 -15.25 -11.73 -5.68
C ARG A 139 -16.68 -11.45 -6.12
N LEU A 140 -16.99 -10.25 -6.64
CA LEU A 140 -18.32 -9.91 -7.16
C LEU A 140 -18.65 -10.72 -8.42
N SER A 141 -17.70 -10.84 -9.35
CA SER A 141 -17.88 -11.62 -10.58
C SER A 141 -18.04 -13.12 -10.30
N ALA A 142 -17.36 -13.65 -9.29
CA ALA A 142 -17.55 -15.02 -8.84
C ALA A 142 -18.98 -15.30 -8.31
N ASP A 143 -19.68 -14.24 -7.89
CA ASP A 143 -21.09 -14.28 -7.46
C ASP A 143 -22.08 -14.06 -8.62
N GLY A 144 -21.59 -13.93 -9.86
CA GLY A 144 -22.42 -13.74 -11.05
C GLY A 144 -22.79 -12.29 -11.36
N ILE A 145 -22.20 -11.31 -10.67
CA ILE A 145 -22.38 -9.88 -11.00
C ILE A 145 -21.59 -9.56 -12.27
N ASP A 146 -22.20 -8.80 -13.19
CA ASP A 146 -21.56 -8.42 -14.45
C ASP A 146 -20.32 -7.54 -14.23
N ASP A 147 -19.44 -7.49 -15.23
CA ASP A 147 -18.14 -6.82 -15.12
C ASP A 147 -18.26 -5.31 -14.87
N ALA A 148 -19.20 -4.63 -15.54
CA ALA A 148 -19.36 -3.19 -15.40
C ALA A 148 -19.86 -2.83 -13.99
N THR A 149 -20.83 -3.58 -13.47
CA THR A 149 -21.33 -3.42 -12.10
C THR A 149 -20.25 -3.80 -11.08
N SER A 150 -19.50 -4.88 -11.32
CA SER A 150 -18.39 -5.31 -10.45
C SER A 150 -17.30 -4.25 -10.35
N GLN A 151 -16.94 -3.62 -11.47
CA GLN A 151 -15.97 -2.53 -11.54
C GLN A 151 -16.46 -1.31 -10.75
N ALA A 152 -17.69 -0.84 -11.03
CA ALA A 152 -18.26 0.32 -10.34
C ALA A 152 -18.40 0.09 -8.82
N ALA A 153 -18.80 -1.11 -8.41
CA ALA A 153 -18.90 -1.48 -7.01
C ALA A 153 -17.53 -1.53 -6.32
N ALA A 154 -16.50 -2.08 -6.98
CA ALA A 154 -15.14 -2.06 -6.47
C ALA A 154 -14.64 -0.62 -6.28
N ASP A 155 -14.81 0.24 -7.28
CA ASP A 155 -14.42 1.66 -7.21
C ASP A 155 -15.14 2.38 -6.06
N ALA A 156 -16.44 2.14 -5.88
CA ALA A 156 -17.22 2.74 -4.80
C ALA A 156 -16.80 2.26 -3.40
N ILE A 157 -16.56 0.95 -3.23
CA ILE A 157 -16.15 0.37 -1.94
C ILE A 157 -14.75 0.84 -1.56
N VAL A 158 -13.77 0.64 -2.45
CA VAL A 158 -12.37 0.99 -2.17
C VAL A 158 -12.22 2.49 -2.05
N GLY A 159 -12.78 3.24 -3.00
CA GLY A 159 -12.75 4.69 -3.03
C GLY A 159 -13.41 5.31 -1.80
N GLY A 160 -14.61 4.83 -1.42
CA GLY A 160 -15.33 5.34 -0.24
C GLY A 160 -14.56 5.16 1.07
N ILE A 161 -13.93 4.00 1.26
CA ILE A 161 -13.10 3.72 2.45
C ILE A 161 -11.84 4.58 2.45
N VAL A 162 -11.09 4.57 1.34
CA VAL A 162 -9.81 5.29 1.23
C VAL A 162 -10.02 6.80 1.38
N TYR A 163 -11.02 7.36 0.69
CA TYR A 163 -11.35 8.78 0.77
C TYR A 163 -11.77 9.21 2.19
N ALA A 164 -12.63 8.42 2.85
CA ALA A 164 -13.05 8.73 4.21
C ALA A 164 -11.87 8.67 5.19
N ILE A 165 -10.94 7.73 5.04
CA ILE A 165 -9.73 7.65 5.89
C ILE A 165 -8.77 8.80 5.60
N LEU A 166 -8.64 9.25 4.34
CA LEU A 166 -7.80 10.41 4.01
C LEU A 166 -8.33 11.71 4.64
N THR A 167 -9.65 11.85 4.76
CA THR A 167 -10.30 13.04 5.30
C THR A 167 -10.44 13.02 6.82
N GLU A 168 -10.83 11.89 7.40
CA GLU A 168 -11.12 11.74 8.84
C GLU A 168 -9.94 11.14 9.63
N GLY A 169 -8.91 10.66 8.92
CA GLY A 169 -7.74 10.03 9.51
C GLY A 169 -8.09 8.74 10.26
N ARG A 170 -7.47 8.59 11.43
CA ARG A 170 -7.58 7.38 12.26
C ARG A 170 -8.90 7.27 13.03
N SER A 171 -9.79 8.26 12.91
CA SER A 171 -11.11 8.25 13.56
C SER A 171 -12.15 7.42 12.79
N PHE A 172 -11.87 7.09 11.54
CA PHE A 172 -12.72 6.24 10.71
C PHE A 172 -12.92 4.85 11.33
N ARG A 173 -14.16 4.38 11.38
CA ARG A 173 -14.54 3.14 12.08
C ARG A 173 -14.73 1.97 11.12
N ARG A 174 -14.34 0.77 11.57
CA ARG A 174 -14.56 -0.49 10.84
C ARG A 174 -16.02 -0.72 10.47
N SER A 175 -16.93 -0.42 11.40
CA SER A 175 -18.38 -0.55 11.17
C SER A 175 -18.90 0.32 10.02
N ARG A 176 -18.25 1.46 9.74
CA ARG A 176 -18.60 2.31 8.59
C ARG A 176 -18.07 1.76 7.28
N ALA A 177 -16.89 1.13 7.28
CA ALA A 177 -16.39 0.39 6.12
C ALA A 177 -17.39 -0.71 5.71
N GLU A 178 -17.83 -1.51 6.68
CA GLU A 178 -18.85 -2.55 6.45
C GLU A 178 -20.18 -1.97 5.96
N ALA A 179 -20.61 -0.83 6.52
CA ALA A 179 -21.84 -0.18 6.09
C ALA A 179 -21.77 0.32 4.64
N ILE A 180 -20.65 0.93 4.24
CA ILE A 180 -20.39 1.32 2.83
C ILE A 180 -20.48 0.09 1.95
N THR A 181 -19.76 -0.99 2.30
CA THR A 181 -19.75 -2.24 1.53
C THR A 181 -21.15 -2.85 1.38
N ARG A 182 -21.90 -2.99 2.48
CA ARG A 182 -23.28 -3.53 2.42
C ARG A 182 -24.19 -2.66 1.55
N THR A 183 -24.05 -1.34 1.63
CA THR A 183 -24.85 -0.40 0.83
C THR A 183 -24.57 -0.56 -0.66
N VAL A 184 -23.29 -0.67 -1.04
CA VAL A 184 -22.90 -0.84 -2.45
C VAL A 184 -23.35 -2.20 -2.98
N ILE A 185 -23.16 -3.29 -2.23
CA ILE A 185 -23.58 -4.63 -2.67
C ILE A 185 -25.11 -4.68 -2.85
N ALA A 186 -25.88 -4.12 -1.92
CA ALA A 186 -27.34 -4.06 -2.04
C ALA A 186 -27.84 -3.24 -3.24
N GLY A 187 -27.01 -2.35 -3.79
CA GLY A 187 -27.27 -1.63 -5.03
C GLY A 187 -26.85 -2.41 -6.28
N ALA A 188 -25.78 -3.20 -6.19
CA ALA A 188 -25.25 -4.02 -7.28
C ALA A 188 -26.10 -5.27 -7.58
N SER A 189 -26.87 -5.76 -6.60
CA SER A 189 -27.75 -6.93 -6.76
C SER A 189 -29.15 -6.62 -7.31
N ARG A 190 -29.39 -5.40 -7.82
CA ARG A 190 -30.69 -4.96 -8.34
C ARG A 190 -30.77 -4.99 -9.85
#